data_AF-A0A373VMK4-F1
#
_entry.id   AF-A0A373VMK4-F1
#
_cell.length_a   1.000
_cell.length_b   1.000
_cell.length_c   1.000
_cell.angle_alpha   90.00
_cell.angle_beta   90.00
_cell.angle_gamma   90.00
#
_symmetry.space_group_name_H-M   'P 1'
#
loop_
_entity.id
_entity.type
_entity.pdbx_description
1 polymer ?
#
loop_
_entity_poly.entity_id
_entity_poly.type
_entity_poly.pdbx_seq_one_letter_code
_entity_poly.pdbx_strand_id
1 'polypeptide(L)'
;MNIWNCDNWKKVYKGNNIRNGLRLRFDVNVDKEVKLALKDFAKHLRKEYSFPYRVNVYVKSKMKIKAIDGELVDGTFWGPYDKLEEPFIRISVGDYCKEKIKRGRRNVLISYCHVMAHELTHYF
;
A
#
# COMPACT_ATOMS: atom_id res chain seq x y z
N MET A 1 -21.84 -5.59 1.21
CA MET A 1 -20.97 -5.23 2.36
C MET A 1 -19.80 -4.43 1.83
N ASN A 2 -19.53 -3.22 2.35
CA ASN A 2 -18.35 -2.46 1.97
C ASN A 2 -17.16 -2.94 2.82
N ILE A 3 -16.23 -3.67 2.21
CA ILE A 3 -15.06 -4.25 2.91
C ILE A 3 -14.22 -3.18 3.62
N TRP A 4 -14.11 -1.98 3.04
CA TRP A 4 -13.34 -0.87 3.61
C TRP A 4 -13.94 -0.28 4.89
N ASN A 5 -15.21 -0.62 5.18
CA ASN A 5 -15.93 -0.23 6.39
C ASN A 5 -16.21 -1.45 7.30
N CYS A 6 -15.53 -2.57 7.07
CA CYS A 6 -15.66 -3.77 7.90
C CYS A 6 -15.16 -3.52 9.33
N ASP A 7 -15.88 -4.02 10.33
CA ASP A 7 -15.52 -3.87 11.74
C ASP A 7 -15.21 -5.19 12.46
N ASN A 8 -15.03 -6.28 11.71
CA ASN A 8 -14.64 -7.60 12.23
C ASN A 8 -13.34 -7.56 13.06
N TRP A 9 -12.45 -6.61 12.74
CA TRP A 9 -11.20 -6.36 13.47
C TRP A 9 -11.43 -6.06 14.96
N LYS A 10 -12.58 -5.47 15.34
CA LYS A 10 -12.90 -5.18 16.75
C LYS A 10 -12.94 -6.43 17.60
N LYS A 11 -13.40 -7.56 17.02
CA LYS A 11 -13.44 -8.87 17.71
C LYS A 11 -12.06 -9.50 17.74
N VAL A 12 -11.34 -9.44 16.63
CA VAL A 12 -10.02 -10.06 16.47
C VAL A 12 -8.99 -9.47 17.43
N TYR A 13 -8.97 -8.15 17.58
CA TYR A 13 -7.93 -7.44 18.32
C TYR A 13 -8.35 -6.97 19.71
N LYS A 14 -9.53 -7.39 20.19
CA LYS A 14 -10.04 -7.00 21.51
C LYS A 14 -9.06 -7.41 22.61
N GLY A 15 -8.63 -6.45 23.43
CA GLY A 15 -7.75 -6.70 24.58
C GLY A 15 -6.25 -6.81 24.24
N ASN A 16 -5.87 -6.71 22.95
CA ASN A 16 -4.48 -6.72 22.53
C ASN A 16 -3.96 -5.28 22.35
N ASN A 17 -2.75 -5.00 22.83
CA ASN A 17 -2.08 -3.72 22.59
C ASN A 17 -1.43 -3.72 21.19
N ILE A 18 -2.23 -3.42 20.18
CA ILE A 18 -1.79 -3.44 18.79
C ILE A 18 -1.46 -2.04 18.26
N ARG A 19 -0.40 -1.97 17.43
CA ARG A 19 -0.09 -0.75 16.68
C ARG A 19 -1.11 -0.59 15.55
N ASN A 20 -1.51 0.65 15.30
CA ASN A 20 -2.49 0.98 14.27
C ASN A 20 -1.91 1.91 13.19
N GLY A 21 -2.68 2.14 12.13
CA GLY A 21 -2.39 3.13 11.11
C GLY A 21 -1.77 2.59 9.81
N LEU A 22 -1.90 3.41 8.76
CA LEU A 22 -1.22 3.19 7.48
C LEU A 22 0.17 3.84 7.51
N ARG A 23 1.26 3.12 7.24
CA ARG A 23 2.63 3.68 7.24
C ARG A 23 3.29 3.51 5.88
N LEU A 24 3.84 4.60 5.33
CA LEU A 24 4.64 4.55 4.11
C LEU A 24 6.13 4.44 4.43
N ARG A 25 6.84 3.59 3.69
CA ARG A 25 8.29 3.44 3.70
C ARG A 25 8.78 3.54 2.27
N PHE A 26 9.74 4.42 1.98
CA PHE A 26 10.22 4.63 0.62
C PHE A 26 11.68 4.19 0.51
N ASP A 27 12.02 3.51 -0.58
CA ASP A 27 13.42 3.38 -0.97
C ASP A 27 14.01 4.77 -1.28
N VAL A 28 15.32 4.91 -1.07
CA VAL A 28 16.04 6.17 -1.24
C VAL A 28 15.79 6.77 -2.62
N ASN A 29 15.85 5.92 -3.66
CA ASN A 29 15.79 6.31 -5.07
C ASN A 29 14.37 6.46 -5.63
N VAL A 30 13.32 6.40 -4.79
CA VAL A 30 11.96 6.72 -5.27
C VAL A 30 11.85 8.21 -5.57
N ASP A 31 11.28 8.52 -6.73
CA ASP A 31 11.07 9.89 -7.21
C ASP A 31 10.24 10.75 -6.22
N LYS A 32 10.60 12.03 -6.10
CA LYS A 32 9.97 12.96 -5.15
C LYS A 32 8.49 13.19 -5.45
N GLU A 33 8.09 13.26 -6.72
CA GLU A 33 6.68 13.45 -7.12
C GLU A 33 5.85 12.22 -6.70
N VAL A 34 6.40 11.02 -6.86
CA VAL A 34 5.76 9.77 -6.42
C VAL A 34 5.62 9.74 -4.89
N LYS A 35 6.67 10.13 -4.15
CA LYS A 35 6.63 10.23 -2.68
C LYS A 35 5.50 11.16 -2.21
N LEU A 36 5.35 12.33 -2.83
CA LEU A 36 4.33 13.30 -2.47
C LEU A 36 2.92 12.78 -2.79
N ALA A 37 2.70 12.28 -4.01
CA ALA A 37 1.41 11.75 -4.42
C ALA A 37 0.89 10.63 -3.50
N LEU A 38 1.76 9.66 -3.17
CA LEU A 38 1.39 8.57 -2.27
C LEU A 38 1.18 9.03 -0.82
N LYS A 39 1.94 10.03 -0.35
CA LYS A 39 1.72 10.63 0.98
C LYS A 39 0.37 11.33 1.07
N ASP A 40 0.02 12.12 0.06
CA ASP A 40 -1.26 12.84 -0.01
C ASP A 40 -2.42 11.85 -0.10
N PHE A 41 -2.28 10.81 -0.92
CA PHE A 41 -3.26 9.73 -1.01
C PHE A 41 -3.42 9.00 0.34
N ALA A 42 -2.32 8.59 0.98
CA ALA A 42 -2.38 7.96 2.30
C ALA A 42 -2.96 8.88 3.38
N LYS A 43 -2.75 10.20 3.28
CA LYS A 43 -3.37 11.18 4.18
C LYS A 43 -4.88 11.22 3.99
N HIS A 44 -5.37 11.19 2.75
CA HIS A 44 -6.79 11.08 2.46
C HIS A 44 -7.38 9.77 2.98
N LEU A 45 -6.76 8.62 2.68
CA LEU A 45 -7.23 7.31 3.15
C LEU A 45 -7.37 7.23 4.68
N ARG A 46 -6.42 7.80 5.44
CA ARG A 46 -6.50 7.82 6.91
C ARG A 46 -7.64 8.69 7.46
N LYS A 47 -8.22 9.60 6.67
CA LYS A 47 -9.40 10.38 7.05
C LYS A 47 -10.70 9.62 6.77
N GLU A 48 -10.73 8.89 5.66
CA GLU A 48 -11.93 8.19 5.20
C GLU A 48 -12.10 6.80 5.84
N TYR A 49 -11.00 6.12 6.18
CA TYR A 49 -11.01 4.72 6.61
C TYR A 49 -10.24 4.48 7.91
N SER A 50 -10.67 3.47 8.65
CA SER A 50 -9.99 3.01 9.85
C SER A 50 -8.88 2.04 9.50
N PHE A 51 -7.68 2.27 10.01
CA PHE A 51 -6.56 1.33 9.95
C PHE A 51 -6.31 0.76 11.36
N PRO A 52 -7.18 -0.14 11.84
CA PRO A 52 -7.17 -0.62 13.23
C PRO A 52 -5.87 -1.32 13.59
N TYR A 53 -5.23 -1.94 12.60
CA TYR A 53 -3.94 -2.59 12.74
C TYR A 53 -2.94 -2.05 11.75
N ARG A 54 -1.67 -1.94 12.15
CA ARG A 54 -0.68 -1.23 11.35
C ARG A 54 -0.36 -2.00 10.09
N VAL A 55 -0.46 -1.32 8.95
CA VAL A 55 -0.01 -1.83 7.65
C VAL A 55 1.14 -0.98 7.13
N ASN A 56 2.26 -1.62 6.81
CA ASN A 56 3.41 -0.95 6.21
C ASN A 56 3.35 -1.08 4.68
N VAL A 57 3.39 0.04 3.96
CA VAL A 57 3.50 0.08 2.50
C VAL A 57 4.93 0.44 2.14
N TYR A 58 5.67 -0.52 1.61
CA TYR A 58 7.03 -0.37 1.11
C TYR A 58 7.00 0.01 -0.37
N VAL A 59 7.32 1.26 -0.66
CA VAL A 59 7.40 1.82 -2.01
C VAL A 59 8.82 1.60 -2.54
N LYS A 60 8.94 0.71 -3.51
CA LYS A 60 10.22 0.19 -4.02
C LYS A 60 10.63 0.91 -5.31
N SER A 61 11.88 1.34 -5.40
CA SER A 61 12.46 1.91 -6.62
C SER A 61 12.90 0.81 -7.59
N LYS A 62 12.00 -0.14 -7.88
CA LYS A 62 12.20 -1.28 -8.79
C LYS A 62 11.15 -1.25 -9.88
N MET A 63 11.45 -1.83 -11.05
CA MET A 63 10.51 -1.90 -12.18
C MET A 63 9.30 -2.78 -11.88
N LYS A 64 9.52 -3.90 -11.18
CA LYS A 64 8.50 -4.86 -10.75
C LYS A 64 8.92 -5.48 -9.42
N ILE A 65 7.97 -6.11 -8.73
CA ILE A 65 8.18 -6.93 -7.54
C ILE A 65 8.05 -8.40 -7.93
N LYS A 66 8.93 -9.24 -7.41
CA LYS A 66 8.76 -10.69 -7.52
C LYS A 66 7.78 -11.17 -6.45
N ALA A 67 6.64 -11.71 -6.87
CA ALA A 67 5.65 -12.36 -6.02
C ALA A 67 6.16 -13.74 -5.55
N ILE A 68 5.41 -14.39 -4.65
CA ILE A 68 5.81 -15.68 -4.06
C ILE A 68 5.82 -16.80 -5.10
N ASP A 69 4.87 -16.76 -6.04
CA ASP A 69 4.79 -17.65 -7.22
C ASP A 69 5.89 -17.38 -8.26
N GLY A 70 6.66 -16.31 -8.09
CA GLY A 70 7.74 -15.92 -8.97
C GLY A 70 7.35 -14.92 -10.06
N GLU A 71 6.08 -14.54 -10.17
CA GLU A 71 5.62 -13.55 -11.16
C GLU A 71 6.14 -12.14 -10.86
N LEU A 72 6.26 -11.33 -11.91
CA LEU A 72 6.68 -9.93 -11.83
C LEU A 72 5.46 -9.01 -11.86
N VAL A 73 5.11 -8.47 -10.69
CA VAL A 73 3.89 -7.70 -10.45
C VAL A 73 4.18 -6.26 -10.00
N ASP A 74 3.15 -5.41 -10.03
CA ASP A 74 3.26 -4.00 -9.60
C ASP A 74 3.07 -3.81 -8.09
N GLY A 75 2.37 -4.74 -7.44
CA GLY A 75 2.03 -4.71 -6.03
C GLY A 75 1.95 -6.12 -5.45
N THR A 76 2.19 -6.24 -4.14
CA THR A 76 1.90 -7.45 -3.37
C THR A 76 1.42 -7.09 -1.98
N PHE A 77 0.35 -7.72 -1.51
CA PHE A 77 -0.02 -7.80 -0.12
C PHE A 77 0.50 -9.09 0.51
N TRP A 78 1.08 -8.98 1.70
CA TRP A 78 1.39 -10.11 2.55
C TRP A 78 0.57 -10.00 3.84
N GLY A 79 -0.32 -10.96 4.04
CA GLY A 79 -1.12 -11.13 5.24
C GLY A 79 -0.60 -12.31 6.06
N PRO A 80 -0.25 -12.11 7.34
CA PRO A 80 0.21 -13.19 8.19
C PRO A 80 -0.94 -14.11 8.61
N TYR A 81 -0.61 -15.37 8.90
CA TYR A 81 -1.54 -16.30 9.54
C TYR A 81 -1.86 -15.87 10.98
N ASP A 82 -0.82 -15.50 11.74
CA ASP A 82 -1.00 -14.86 13.04
C ASP A 82 -1.46 -13.40 12.83
N LYS A 83 -2.67 -13.10 13.29
CA LYS A 83 -3.26 -11.77 13.15
C LYS A 83 -2.51 -10.71 13.97
N LEU A 84 -1.69 -11.12 14.95
CA LEU A 84 -0.85 -10.23 15.75
C LEU A 84 0.47 -9.84 15.07
N GLU A 85 0.83 -10.45 13.93
CA GLU A 85 1.97 -10.03 13.11
C GLU A 85 1.55 -8.98 12.08
N GLU A 86 2.40 -8.00 11.76
CA GLU A 86 2.01 -6.87 10.91
C GLU A 86 1.99 -7.23 9.43
N PRO A 87 0.86 -7.05 8.71
CA PRO A 87 0.87 -7.19 7.28
C PRO A 87 1.70 -6.08 6.65
N PHE A 88 2.13 -6.34 5.44
CA PHE A 88 2.78 -5.32 4.64
C PHE A 88 2.40 -5.42 3.18
N ILE A 89 2.50 -4.28 2.53
CA ILE A 89 2.31 -4.11 1.11
C ILE A 89 3.65 -3.70 0.52
N ARG A 90 3.95 -4.17 -0.68
CA ARG A 90 5.05 -3.66 -1.50
C ARG A 90 4.45 -3.15 -2.80
N ILE A 91 4.91 -2.00 -3.28
CA ILE A 91 4.55 -1.48 -4.62
C ILE A 91 5.81 -1.08 -5.37
N SER A 92 5.89 -1.36 -6.68
CA SER A 92 6.99 -0.95 -7.55
C SER A 92 6.66 0.36 -8.27
N VAL A 93 7.60 1.30 -8.24
CA VAL A 93 7.46 2.63 -8.87
C VAL A 93 8.71 3.04 -9.66
N GLY A 94 9.62 2.09 -9.92
CA GLY A 94 10.89 2.35 -10.60
C GLY A 94 10.74 2.69 -12.08
N ASP A 95 9.56 2.47 -12.65
CA ASP A 95 9.22 2.78 -14.04
C ASP A 95 8.74 4.23 -14.25
N TYR A 96 8.66 5.04 -13.18
CA TYR A 96 8.04 6.36 -13.20
C TYR A 96 8.54 7.28 -14.32
N CYS A 97 9.87 7.44 -14.46
CA CYS A 97 10.44 8.33 -15.47
C CYS A 97 10.06 7.89 -16.90
N LYS A 98 10.06 6.58 -17.15
CA LYS A 98 9.70 6.01 -18.46
C LYS A 98 8.21 6.16 -18.75
N GLU A 99 7.36 5.83 -17.78
CA GLU A 99 5.92 5.87 -17.96
C GLU A 99 5.37 7.31 -17.97
N LYS A 100 6.02 8.24 -17.28
CA LYS A 100 5.66 9.67 -17.29
C LYS A 100 5.71 10.25 -18.70
N ILE A 101 6.69 9.84 -19.50
CA ILE A 101 6.85 10.25 -20.90
C ILE A 101 5.72 9.69 -21.77
N LYS A 102 5.37 8.41 -21.58
CA LYS A 102 4.41 7.71 -22.44
C LYS A 102 2.96 8.09 -22.20
N ARG A 103 2.53 8.15 -20.93
CA ARG A 103 1.11 8.32 -20.56
C ARG A 103 0.83 9.58 -19.76
N GLY A 104 1.86 10.40 -19.53
CA GLY A 104 1.75 11.67 -18.80
C GLY A 104 1.79 11.50 -17.28
N ARG A 105 2.36 12.51 -16.60
CA ARG A 105 2.58 12.53 -15.14
C ARG A 105 1.36 12.08 -14.33
N ARG A 106 0.19 12.69 -14.57
CA ARG A 106 -1.02 12.45 -13.76
C ARG A 106 -1.45 10.99 -13.81
N ASN A 107 -1.47 10.38 -15.00
CA ASN A 107 -1.94 9.01 -15.18
C ASN A 107 -1.03 8.01 -14.48
N VAL A 108 0.28 8.22 -14.50
CA VAL A 108 1.23 7.35 -13.78
C VAL A 108 1.02 7.43 -12.27
N LEU A 109 0.93 8.65 -11.72
CA LEU A 109 0.73 8.83 -10.28
C LEU A 109 -0.59 8.20 -9.81
N ILE A 110 -1.68 8.37 -10.58
CA ILE A 110 -2.96 7.71 -10.30
C ILE A 110 -2.80 6.19 -10.36
N SER A 111 -2.04 5.64 -11.31
CA SER A 111 -1.83 4.19 -11.41
C SER A 111 -1.14 3.61 -10.18
N TYR A 112 -0.18 4.31 -9.57
CA TYR A 112 0.44 3.85 -8.33
C TYR A 112 -0.51 3.95 -7.12
N CYS A 113 -1.33 4.99 -7.05
CA CYS A 113 -2.39 5.07 -6.03
C CYS A 113 -3.40 3.92 -6.21
N HIS A 114 -3.75 3.57 -7.45
CA HIS A 114 -4.63 2.44 -7.76
C HIS A 114 -4.03 1.11 -7.31
N VAL A 115 -2.75 0.85 -7.61
CA VAL A 115 -2.05 -0.36 -7.11
C VAL A 115 -2.06 -0.41 -5.58
N MET A 116 -1.74 0.70 -4.92
CA MET A 116 -1.79 0.77 -3.46
C MET A 116 -3.20 0.51 -2.91
N ALA A 117 -4.25 1.05 -3.54
CA ALA A 117 -5.64 0.81 -3.16
C ALA A 117 -6.07 -0.65 -3.38
N HIS A 118 -5.62 -1.27 -4.48
CA HIS A 118 -5.84 -2.68 -4.75
C HIS A 118 -5.23 -3.56 -3.65
N GLU A 119 -3.97 -3.34 -3.28
CA GLU A 119 -3.35 -4.12 -2.21
C GLU A 119 -3.98 -3.85 -0.83
N LEU A 120 -4.46 -2.62 -0.58
CA LEU A 120 -5.21 -2.31 0.64
C LEU A 120 -6.59 -2.98 0.68
N THR A 121 -7.16 -3.33 -0.46
CA THR A 121 -8.41 -4.12 -0.53
C THR A 121 -8.20 -5.50 0.08
N HIS A 122 -7.01 -6.09 -0.03
CA HIS A 122 -6.68 -7.36 0.64
C HIS A 122 -6.46 -7.21 2.16
N TYR A 123 -6.15 -6.00 2.64
CA TYR A 123 -5.99 -5.72 4.07
C TYR A 123 -7.33 -5.64 4.82
N PHE A 124 -8.37 -5.11 4.17
CA PHE A 124 -9.70 -4.88 4.74
C PHE A 124 -10.59 -6.14 4.69
#